data_AF-A0A540M710-F1
#
_entry.id   AF-A0A540M710-F1
#
_cell.length_a   1.000
_cell.length_b   1.000
_cell.length_c   1.000
_cell.angle_alpha   90.00
_cell.angle_beta   90.00
_cell.angle_gamma   90.00
#
_symmetry.space_group_name_H-M   'P 1'
#
loop_
_entity.id
_entity.type
_entity.pdbx_description
1 polymer ?
#
loop_
_entity_poly.entity_id
_entity_poly.type
_entity_poly.pdbx_seq_one_letter_code
_entity_poly.pdbx_strand_id
1 'polypeptide(L)'
;MKAKRLLSKGCQGYLAHVVLNDDAPSSVEDVRVVRYFPDVFLGDLPRLSPDRKVEFVVDLLPGMNPIYLTPYRMAPAELRELKVQLQELVDKGFIQPSTSPGELQFYL
;
A
#
# COMPACT_ATOMS: atom_id res chain seq x y z
N MET A 1 -56.46 2.27 -2.26
CA MET A 1 -55.99 3.47 -1.53
C MET A 1 -56.21 3.34 -0.02
N LYS A 2 -55.39 2.58 0.72
CA LYS A 2 -55.54 2.40 2.19
C LYS A 2 -54.90 3.54 3.01
N ALA A 3 -53.76 4.08 2.57
CA ALA A 3 -53.05 5.16 3.25
C ALA A 3 -53.89 6.46 3.33
N LYS A 4 -54.47 6.91 2.21
CA LYS A 4 -55.33 8.10 2.15
C LYS A 4 -56.51 8.04 3.13
N ARG A 5 -57.10 6.85 3.30
CA ARG A 5 -58.22 6.61 4.24
C ARG A 5 -57.80 6.67 5.71
N LEU A 6 -56.57 6.31 6.03
CA LEU A 6 -56.06 6.37 7.40
C LEU A 6 -55.64 7.80 7.76
N LEU A 7 -55.03 8.52 6.81
CA LEU A 7 -54.74 9.95 6.96
C LEU A 7 -56.04 10.77 7.17
N SER A 8 -57.11 10.47 6.40
CA SER A 8 -58.42 11.13 6.59
C SER A 8 -59.11 10.78 7.92
N LYS A 9 -58.61 9.78 8.65
CA LYS A 9 -59.08 9.40 9.99
C LYS A 9 -58.24 10.01 11.11
N GLY A 10 -57.34 10.94 10.78
CA GLY A 10 -56.50 11.64 11.76
C GLY A 10 -55.25 10.87 12.20
N CYS A 11 -54.91 9.75 11.56
CA CYS A 11 -53.67 9.05 11.85
C CYS A 11 -52.44 9.85 11.36
N GLN A 12 -51.40 9.94 12.17
CA GLN A 12 -50.11 10.51 11.76
C GLN A 12 -49.40 9.56 10.80
N GLY A 13 -48.90 10.10 9.70
CA GLY A 13 -48.08 9.39 8.74
C GLY A 13 -46.68 10.01 8.66
N TYR A 14 -45.66 9.17 8.65
CA TYR A 14 -44.29 9.58 8.46
C TYR A 14 -43.82 9.12 7.09
N LEU A 15 -43.24 10.04 6.32
CA LEU A 15 -42.56 9.74 5.08
C LEU A 15 -41.07 9.63 5.39
N ALA A 16 -40.53 8.42 5.33
CA ALA A 16 -39.09 8.21 5.32
C ALA A 16 -38.63 8.16 3.86
N HIS A 17 -37.66 9.00 3.52
CA HIS A 17 -36.97 8.97 2.25
C HIS A 17 -35.51 8.60 2.50
N VAL A 18 -35.05 7.50 1.89
CA VAL A 18 -33.64 7.13 1.90
C VAL A 18 -33.03 7.62 0.59
N VAL A 19 -32.14 8.61 0.69
CA VAL A 19 -31.30 9.00 -0.46
C VAL A 19 -30.10 8.08 -0.45
N LEU A 20 -30.06 7.13 -1.39
CA LEU A 20 -28.83 6.42 -1.72
C LEU A 20 -28.09 7.28 -2.74
N ASN A 21 -27.03 7.94 -2.29
CA ASN A 21 -26.09 8.56 -3.21
C ASN A 21 -25.28 7.43 -3.83
N ASP A 22 -25.70 6.94 -5.01
CA ASP A 22 -24.92 6.05 -5.89
C ASP A 22 -23.76 6.82 -6.57
N ASP A 23 -23.16 7.77 -5.84
CA ASP A 23 -21.92 8.40 -6.25
C ASP A 23 -20.83 7.35 -6.07
N ALA A 24 -20.63 6.53 -7.10
CA ALA A 24 -19.43 5.73 -7.21
C ALA A 24 -18.24 6.68 -7.01
N PRO A 25 -17.29 6.33 -6.12
CA PRO A 25 -16.17 7.22 -5.83
C PRO A 25 -15.47 7.56 -7.15
N SER A 26 -15.37 8.86 -7.45
CA SER A 26 -14.78 9.35 -8.70
C SER A 26 -13.27 9.22 -8.68
N SER A 27 -12.69 9.19 -7.46
CA SER A 27 -11.30 8.90 -7.20
C SER A 27 -11.13 8.02 -5.95
N VAL A 28 -9.94 7.46 -5.75
CA VAL A 28 -9.65 6.57 -4.59
C VAL A 28 -9.80 7.33 -3.27
N GLU A 29 -9.56 8.64 -3.28
CA GLU A 29 -9.72 9.55 -2.16
C GLU A 29 -11.19 9.71 -1.73
N ASP A 30 -12.17 9.44 -2.59
CA ASP A 30 -13.60 9.49 -2.25
C ASP A 30 -14.06 8.28 -1.45
N VAL A 31 -13.27 7.20 -1.46
CA VAL A 31 -13.58 5.98 -0.73
C VAL A 31 -13.58 6.28 0.76
N ARG A 32 -14.70 6.01 1.44
CA ARG A 32 -14.89 6.34 2.86
C ARG A 32 -13.71 5.92 3.74
N VAL A 33 -13.21 4.69 3.59
CA VAL A 33 -12.08 4.20 4.40
C VAL A 33 -10.78 4.98 4.15
N VAL A 34 -10.50 5.37 2.91
CA VAL A 34 -9.30 6.16 2.54
C VAL A 34 -9.37 7.53 3.21
N ARG A 35 -10.54 8.17 3.21
CA ARG A 35 -10.76 9.46 3.89
C ARG A 35 -10.53 9.42 5.39
N TYR A 36 -10.80 8.28 6.04
CA TYR A 36 -10.59 8.11 7.48
C TYR A 36 -9.12 7.84 7.84
N PHE A 37 -8.29 7.41 6.88
CA PHE A 37 -6.88 7.06 7.08
C PHE A 37 -5.97 7.71 6.03
N PRO A 38 -5.96 9.05 5.92
CA PRO A 38 -5.19 9.75 4.90
C PRO A 38 -3.67 9.54 5.03
N ASP A 39 -3.20 9.19 6.22
CA ASP A 39 -1.81 8.87 6.56
C ASP A 39 -1.39 7.45 6.15
N VAL A 40 -2.34 6.53 5.98
CA VAL A 40 -2.09 5.15 5.54
C VAL A 40 -2.06 5.04 4.01
N PHE A 41 -2.91 5.81 3.34
CA PHE A 41 -3.06 5.80 1.87
C PHE A 41 -2.37 7.02 1.23
N LEU A 42 -1.10 7.21 1.55
CA LEU A 42 -0.28 8.25 0.94
C LEU A 42 0.04 7.89 -0.53
N GLY A 43 0.15 8.91 -1.38
CA GLY A 43 0.55 8.72 -2.79
C GLY A 43 1.98 8.20 -2.96
N ASP A 44 2.82 8.39 -1.94
CA ASP A 44 4.17 7.83 -1.84
C ASP A 44 4.38 7.17 -0.48
N LEU A 45 5.18 6.12 -0.45
CA LEU A 45 5.55 5.42 0.78
C LEU A 45 6.45 6.31 1.66
N PRO A 46 6.21 6.38 2.98
CA PRO A 46 7.09 7.09 3.90
C PRO A 46 8.46 6.41 3.94
N ARG A 47 9.55 7.19 3.90
CA ARG A 47 10.95 6.76 3.69
C ARG A 47 11.44 5.58 4.54
N LEU A 48 10.87 5.36 5.72
CA LEU A 48 11.32 4.34 6.64
C LEU A 48 10.12 3.56 7.16
N SER A 49 10.37 2.29 7.49
CA SER A 49 9.48 1.60 8.42
C SER A 49 9.35 2.49 9.66
N PRO A 50 8.13 2.90 10.08
CA PRO A 50 7.96 3.72 11.28
C PRO A 50 8.69 3.04 12.44
N ASP A 51 9.31 3.82 13.35
CA ASP A 51 10.11 3.31 14.47
C ASP A 51 9.48 2.05 15.08
N ARG A 52 9.99 0.89 14.64
CA ARG A 52 9.49 -0.38 15.12
C ARG A 52 10.20 -0.62 16.43
N LYS A 53 9.45 -0.81 17.52
CA LYS A 53 10.01 -1.21 18.82
C LYS A 53 10.70 -2.59 18.80
N VAL A 54 10.68 -3.27 17.65
CA VAL A 54 11.18 -4.62 17.46
C VAL A 54 12.09 -4.61 16.24
N GLU A 55 13.35 -5.01 16.45
CA GLU A 55 14.29 -5.29 15.38
C GLU A 55 13.94 -6.63 14.74
N PHE A 56 13.96 -6.69 13.41
CA PHE A 56 13.75 -7.94 12.67
C PHE A 56 15.10 -8.63 12.54
N VAL A 57 15.32 -9.66 13.36
CA VAL A 57 16.49 -10.53 13.25
C VAL A 57 16.12 -11.73 12.39
N VAL A 58 16.96 -12.01 11.39
CA VAL A 58 16.87 -13.25 10.61
C VAL A 58 17.77 -14.28 11.28
N ASP A 59 17.17 -15.14 12.11
CA ASP A 59 17.90 -16.23 12.75
C ASP A 59 18.26 -17.30 11.72
N LEU A 60 19.55 -17.63 11.64
CA LEU A 60 20.05 -18.76 10.86
C LEU A 60 20.16 -19.99 11.75
N LEU A 61 19.73 -21.15 11.27
CA LEU A 61 20.00 -22.39 12.00
C LEU A 61 21.51 -22.64 12.05
N PRO A 62 22.05 -23.22 13.14
CA PRO A 62 23.45 -23.57 13.23
C PRO A 62 23.90 -24.42 12.03
N GLY A 63 24.96 -23.99 11.35
CA GLY A 63 25.49 -24.65 10.15
C GLY A 63 24.89 -24.19 8.82
N MET A 64 23.92 -23.26 8.83
CA MET A 64 23.45 -22.61 7.61
C MET A 64 24.43 -21.52 7.18
N ASN A 65 24.99 -21.68 5.98
CA ASN A 65 25.76 -20.63 5.31
C ASN A 65 24.81 -19.82 4.39
N PRO A 66 25.10 -18.52 4.18
CA PRO A 66 24.41 -17.76 3.15
C PRO A 66 24.53 -18.44 1.78
N ILE A 67 23.45 -18.41 1.00
CA ILE A 67 23.45 -18.93 -0.37
C ILE A 67 23.93 -17.83 -1.29
N TYR A 68 24.96 -18.12 -2.08
CA TYR A 68 25.45 -17.22 -3.13
C TYR A 68 24.93 -17.69 -4.48
N LEU A 69 24.18 -16.84 -5.16
CA LEU A 69 23.69 -17.08 -6.51
C LEU A 69 24.18 -15.97 -7.42
N THR A 70 24.68 -16.33 -8.60
CA THR A 70 25.05 -15.35 -9.62
C THR A 70 23.80 -14.59 -10.07
N PRO A 71 23.88 -13.26 -10.31
CA PRO A 71 22.76 -12.50 -10.84
C PRO A 71 22.23 -13.14 -12.13
N TYR A 72 20.91 -13.13 -12.28
CA TYR A 72 20.27 -13.59 -13.51
C TYR A 72 20.69 -12.72 -14.70
N ARG A 73 20.83 -13.35 -15.87
CA ARG A 73 21.08 -12.64 -17.12
C ARG A 73 19.81 -11.89 -17.53
N MET A 74 19.93 -10.58 -17.70
CA MET A 74 18.88 -9.68 -18.16
C MET A 74 19.31 -8.99 -19.45
N ALA A 75 18.36 -8.65 -20.32
CA ALA A 75 18.63 -7.87 -21.53
C ALA A 75 19.07 -6.44 -21.18
N PRO A 76 19.79 -5.73 -22.08
CA PRO A 76 20.24 -4.36 -21.79
C PRO A 76 19.12 -3.38 -21.41
N ALA A 77 17.92 -3.54 -21.97
CA ALA A 77 16.77 -2.71 -21.63
C ALA A 77 16.26 -2.96 -20.21
N GLU A 78 16.22 -4.22 -19.77
CA GLU A 78 15.80 -4.63 -18.43
C GLU A 78 16.81 -4.16 -17.38
N LEU A 79 18.11 -4.27 -17.67
CA LEU A 79 19.16 -3.77 -16.78
C LEU A 79 19.08 -2.26 -16.59
N ARG A 80 18.76 -1.50 -17.64
CA ARG A 80 18.59 -0.05 -17.54
C ARG A 80 17.40 0.30 -16.65
N GLU A 81 16.27 -0.38 -16.84
CA GLU A 81 15.07 -0.19 -16.03
C GLU A 81 15.35 -0.52 -14.55
N LEU A 82 16.00 -1.66 -14.30
CA LEU A 82 16.38 -2.06 -12.95
C LEU A 82 17.28 -1.02 -12.28
N LYS A 83 18.25 -0.45 -13.01
CA LYS A 83 19.13 0.61 -12.47
C LYS A 83 18.34 1.86 -12.07
N VAL A 84 17.34 2.27 -12.86
CA VAL A 84 16.48 3.41 -12.52
C VAL A 84 15.69 3.13 -11.24
N GLN A 85 15.05 1.96 -11.15
CA GLN A 85 14.27 1.58 -9.96
C GLN A 85 15.15 1.48 -8.70
N LEU A 86 16.35 0.91 -8.81
CA LEU A 86 17.29 0.86 -7.70
C LEU A 86 17.71 2.25 -7.23
N GLN A 87 17.96 3.19 -8.17
CA GLN A 87 18.31 4.56 -7.83
C GLN A 87 17.16 5.27 -7.11
N GLU A 88 15.92 5.11 -7.57
CA GLU A 88 14.74 5.65 -6.90
C GLU A 88 14.61 5.13 -5.46
N LEU A 89 14.88 3.84 -5.23
CA LEU A 89 14.84 3.25 -3.89
C LEU A 89 15.95 3.80 -2.98
N VAL A 90 17.14 4.06 -3.52
CA VAL A 90 18.25 4.72 -2.79
C VAL A 90 17.90 6.16 -2.46
N ASP A 91 17.36 6.92 -3.41
CA ASP A 91 16.99 8.33 -3.22
C ASP A 91 15.83 8.48 -2.22
N LYS A 92 14.92 7.50 -2.19
CA LYS A 92 13.86 7.38 -1.18
C LYS A 92 14.39 6.89 0.18
N GLY A 93 15.60 6.33 0.25
CA GLY A 93 16.21 5.86 1.50
C GLY A 93 15.70 4.49 1.97
N PHE A 94 15.03 3.73 1.09
CA PHE A 94 14.55 2.38 1.39
C PHE A 94 15.66 1.34 1.41
N ILE A 95 16.72 1.58 0.62
CA ILE A 95 17.90 0.74 0.55
C ILE A 95 19.15 1.60 0.60
N GLN A 96 20.27 0.99 0.97
CA GLN A 96 21.58 1.59 0.93
C GLN A 96 22.60 0.58 0.39
N PRO A 97 23.67 1.03 -0.28
CA PRO A 97 24.77 0.16 -0.65
C PRO A 97 25.32 -0.56 0.59
N SER A 98 25.54 -1.86 0.48
CA SER A 98 26.12 -2.66 1.55
C SER A 98 27.17 -3.61 1.00
N THR A 99 28.19 -3.90 1.81
CA THR A 99 29.20 -4.91 1.51
C THR A 99 28.94 -6.10 2.42
N SER A 100 28.20 -7.08 1.93
CA SER A 100 28.04 -8.37 2.60
C SER A 100 29.27 -9.24 2.29
N PRO A 101 29.81 -10.01 3.25
CA PRO A 101 30.86 -11.02 3.00
C PRO A 101 30.47 -12.04 1.92
N GLY A 102 29.17 -12.18 1.68
CA GLY A 102 28.60 -12.84 0.53
C GLY A 102 28.49 -11.91 -0.66
N GLU A 103 29.42 -12.00 -1.60
CA GLU A 103 29.48 -11.12 -2.75
C GLU A 103 28.16 -11.09 -3.55
N LEU A 104 27.49 -9.94 -3.49
CA LEU A 104 26.73 -9.39 -4.61
C LEU A 104 27.33 -8.02 -4.89
N GLN A 105 28.41 -7.98 -5.68
CA GLN A 105 28.78 -6.77 -6.40
C GLN A 105 27.65 -6.49 -7.39
N PHE A 106 26.59 -5.81 -6.94
CA PHE A 106 25.77 -5.04 -7.85
C PHE A 106 26.67 -3.90 -8.33
N TYR A 107 27.29 -4.12 -9.49
CA TYR A 107 28.13 -3.12 -10.15
C TYR A 107 27.36 -1.80 -10.22
N LEU A 108 27.95 -0.76 -9.60
CA LEU A 108 27.64 0.63 -9.91
C LEU A 108 28.00 0.94 -11.38
#